data_AF-A0A3B8WKF3-F1
#
_entry.id   AF-A0A3B8WKF3-F1
#
_cell.length_a   1.000
_cell.length_b   1.000
_cell.length_c   1.000
_cell.angle_alpha   90.00
_cell.angle_beta   90.00
_cell.angle_gamma   90.00
#
_symmetry.space_group_name_H-M   'P 1'
#
loop_
_entity.id
_entity.type
_entity.pdbx_description
1 polymer ?
#
loop_
_entity_poly.entity_id
_entity_poly.type
_entity_poly.pdbx_seq_one_letter_code
_entity_poly.pdbx_strand_id
1 'polypeptide(L)' 'MPSVSEHSLPEALYSADSVRAMDRYLIEQQGVDGFELMQTAARSAFRHLVAFWPGAQPVLVLCGAGN' A
#
# COMPACT_ATOMS: atom_id res chain seq x y z
N MET A 1 -15.41 -11.97 23.91
CA MET A 1 -14.35 -11.70 22.92
C MET A 1 -14.81 -12.30 21.62
N PRO A 2 -15.13 -11.51 20.58
CA PRO A 2 -15.59 -12.09 19.33
C PRO A 2 -14.45 -12.92 18.72
N SER A 3 -14.76 -14.14 18.30
CA SER A 3 -13.83 -15.03 17.62
C SER A 3 -13.58 -14.48 16.22
N VAL A 4 -12.35 -14.02 15.95
CA VAL A 4 -11.93 -13.62 14.61
C VAL A 4 -11.94 -14.87 13.73
N SER A 5 -12.98 -14.99 12.89
CA SER A 5 -13.04 -15.99 11.83
C SER A 5 -11.97 -15.68 10.78
N GLU A 6 -11.23 -16.68 10.29
CA GLU A 6 -10.12 -16.53 9.32
C GLU A 6 -10.50 -15.81 8.01
N HIS A 7 -11.79 -15.54 7.78
CA HIS A 7 -12.32 -14.85 6.61
C HIS A 7 -12.93 -13.47 6.91
N SER A 8 -12.83 -12.95 8.14
CA SER A 8 -13.28 -11.58 8.42
C SER A 8 -12.21 -10.58 7.98
N LEU A 9 -12.60 -9.57 7.20
CA LEU A 9 -11.74 -8.43 6.90
C LEU A 9 -11.25 -7.78 8.20
N PRO A 10 -10.03 -7.21 8.23
CA PRO A 10 -9.54 -6.51 9.40
C PRO A 10 -10.53 -5.43 9.83
N GLU A 11 -10.94 -5.46 11.11
CA GLU A 11 -11.86 -4.45 11.65
C GLU A 11 -11.23 -3.05 11.69
N ALA A 12 -9.89 -2.98 11.75
CA ALA A 12 -9.13 -1.74 11.70
C ALA A 12 -8.72 -1.41 10.26
N LEU A 13 -9.55 -0.64 9.58
CA LEU A 13 -9.20 0.00 8.30
C LEU A 13 -8.82 1.46 8.54
N TYR A 14 -7.73 1.91 7.91
CA TYR A 14 -7.36 3.31 7.90
C TYR A 14 -8.19 4.06 6.86
N SER A 15 -8.68 5.24 7.24
CA SER A 15 -9.26 6.18 6.28
C SER A 15 -8.17 6.71 5.34
N ALA A 16 -8.57 7.20 4.17
CA ALA A 16 -7.63 7.85 3.24
C ALA A 16 -6.86 9.00 3.90
N ASP A 17 -7.53 9.78 4.76
CA ASP A 17 -6.89 10.90 5.47
C ASP A 17 -5.91 10.41 6.54
N SER A 18 -6.20 9.29 7.20
CA SER A 18 -5.27 8.67 8.13
C SER A 18 -3.99 8.23 7.42
N VAL A 19 -4.09 7.61 6.24
CA VAL A 19 -2.92 7.20 5.45
C VAL A 19 -2.10 8.41 5.00
N ARG A 20 -2.75 9.45 4.47
CA ARG A 20 -2.07 10.71 4.10
C ARG A 20 -1.34 11.36 5.27
N ALA A 21 -1.91 11.29 6.48
CA ALA A 21 -1.27 11.81 7.68
C ALA A 21 -0.03 10.99 8.08
N MET A 22 -0.05 9.66 7.88
CA MET A 22 1.12 8.81 8.10
C MET A 22 2.24 9.13 7.11
N ASP A 23 1.92 9.25 5.81
CA ASP A 23 2.91 9.60 4.79
C ASP A 23 3.56 10.96 5.12
N ARG A 24 2.74 11.95 5.47
CA ARG A 24 3.23 13.26 5.91
C ARG A 24 4.15 13.17 7.13
N TYR A 25 3.77 12.39 8.14
CA TYR A 25 4.60 12.19 9.32
C TYR A 25 5.96 11.56 8.99
N LEU A 26 5.98 10.54 8.13
CA LEU A 26 7.23 9.91 7.69
C LEU A 26 8.13 10.89 6.94
N ILE A 27 7.54 11.68 6.06
CA ILE A 27 8.29 12.64 5.23
C ILE A 27 8.81 13.81 6.08
N GLU A 28 7.92 14.47 6.81
CA GLU A 28 8.23 15.72 7.51
C GLU A 28 8.96 15.49 8.83
N GLN A 29 8.58 14.45 9.59
CA GLN A 29 9.08 14.25 10.96
C GLN A 29 10.15 13.15 11.05
N GLN A 30 10.10 12.14 10.19
CA GLN A 30 11.10 11.06 10.17
C GLN A 30 12.17 11.26 9.09
N GLY A 31 12.02 12.29 8.25
CA GLY A 31 12.98 12.63 7.20
C GLY A 31 13.08 11.59 6.09
N VAL A 32 12.06 10.74 5.92
CA VAL A 32 11.98 9.78 4.81
C VAL A 32 11.70 10.55 3.53
N ASP A 33 12.51 10.34 2.51
CA ASP A 33 12.24 10.97 1.22
C ASP A 33 10.94 10.43 0.61
N GLY A 34 10.07 11.33 0.13
CA GLY A 34 8.75 10.96 -0.39
C GLY A 34 8.83 10.04 -1.61
N PHE A 35 9.87 10.16 -2.43
CA PHE A 35 10.11 9.28 -3.56
C PHE A 35 10.60 7.89 -3.12
N GLU A 36 11.42 7.81 -2.06
CA GLU A 36 11.78 6.52 -1.45
C GLU A 36 10.56 5.79 -0.84
N LEU A 37 9.67 6.54 -0.19
CA LEU A 37 8.42 6.00 0.35
C LEU A 37 7.54 5.41 -0.76
N MET A 38 7.34 6.16 -1.85
CA MET A 38 6.58 5.71 -3.04
C MET A 38 7.18 4.45 -3.66
N GLN A 39 8.50 4.41 -3.86
CA GLN A 39 9.19 3.24 -4.42
C GLN A 39 9.04 2.00 -3.52
N THR A 40 9.04 2.19 -2.21
CA THR A 40 8.83 1.11 -1.25
C THR A 40 7.41 0.53 -1.36
N ALA A 41 6.40 1.40 -1.49
CA ALA A 41 5.01 0.97 -1.74
C ALA A 41 4.89 0.22 -3.08
N ALA A 42 5.46 0.75 -4.16
CA ALA A 42 5.44 0.12 -5.47
C ALA A 42 6.11 -1.27 -5.48
N ARG A 43 7.28 -1.40 -4.84
CA ARG A 43 7.98 -2.68 -4.70
C ARG A 43 7.15 -3.71 -3.93
N SER A 44 6.46 -3.29 -2.88
CA SER A 44 5.56 -4.16 -2.12
C SER A 44 4.41 -4.65 -3.00
N ALA A 45 3.72 -3.72 -3.68
CA ALA A 45 2.61 -4.04 -4.57
C ALA A 45 3.03 -5.01 -5.69
N PHE A 46 4.19 -4.77 -6.31
CA PHE A 46 4.71 -5.65 -7.36
C PHE A 46 5.08 -7.04 -6.84
N ARG A 47 5.70 -7.14 -5.65
CA ARG A 47 5.98 -8.44 -5.02
C ARG A 47 4.71 -9.26 -4.80
N HIS A 48 3.64 -8.62 -4.36
CA HIS A 48 2.35 -9.28 -4.20
C HIS A 48 1.72 -9.67 -5.55
N LEU A 49 1.77 -8.79 -6.56
CA LEU A 49 1.30 -9.10 -7.91
C LEU A 49 1.95 -10.39 -8.45
N VAL A 50 3.28 -10.48 -8.37
CA VAL A 50 4.03 -11.65 -8.86
C VAL A 50 3.74 -12.90 -8.03
N ALA A 51 3.59 -12.77 -6.71
CA ALA A 51 3.31 -13.90 -5.82
C ALA A 51 1.93 -14.52 -6.07
N PHE A 52 0.91 -13.70 -6.32
CA PHE A 52 -0.46 -14.17 -6.52
C PHE A 52 -0.79 -14.47 -7.98
N TRP A 53 -0.12 -13.82 -8.94
CA TRP A 53 -0.33 -14.02 -10.38
C TRP A 53 1.00 -14.20 -11.14
N PRO A 54 1.70 -15.33 -10.94
CA PRO A 54 3.03 -15.57 -11.51
C PRO A 54 3.05 -15.60 -13.06
N GLY A 55 1.90 -15.76 -13.71
CA GLY A 55 1.75 -15.77 -15.17
C GLY A 55 1.06 -14.53 -15.74
N ALA A 56 0.89 -13.45 -14.97
CA ALA A 56 0.26 -12.23 -15.47
C ALA A 56 1.16 -11.55 -16.52
N GLN A 57 0.93 -11.89 -17.79
CA GLN A 57 1.57 -11.26 -18.93
C GLN A 57 0.63 -11.27 -20.15
N PRO A 58 0.41 -10.12 -20.82
CA PRO A 58 0.95 -8.79 -20.50
C PRO A 58 0.27 -8.12 -19.29
N VAL A 59 0.97 -7.19 -18.63
CA VAL A 59 0.41 -6.32 -17.56
C VAL A 59 0.20 -4.92 -18.11
N LEU A 60 -1.03 -4.40 -18.00
CA LEU A 60 -1.35 -3.00 -18.28
C LEU A 60 -1.28 -2.19 -16.98
N VAL A 61 -0.48 -1.12 -16.97
CA VAL A 61 -0.40 -0.18 -15.84
C VAL A 61 -1.15 1.10 -16.19
N LEU A 62 -2.14 1.46 -15.39
CA LEU A 62 -2.93 2.68 -15.55
C LEU A 62 -2.60 3.63 -14.40
N CYS A 63 -1.99 4.77 -14.70
CA CYS A 63 -1.60 5.77 -13.71
C CYS A 63 -2.55 6.98 -13.75
N GLY A 64 -2.96 7.44 -12.57
CA GLY A 64 -3.65 8.74 -12.42
C GLY A 64 -2.66 9.91 -12.40
N ALA A 65 -3.17 11.12 -12.21
CA ALA A 65 -2.36 12.34 -12.15
C ALA A 65 -1.72 12.62 -10.78
N GLY A 66 -2.00 11.77 -9.78
CA GLY A 66 -1.55 11.96 -8.41
C GLY A 66 -0.57 10.89 -7.96
N ASN A 67 -0.26 10.97 -6.67
CA ASN A 67 0.29 9.90 -5.86
C ASN A 67 -0.68 9.62 -4.71
#